data_AF-A0A3S7GTC6-F1
#
_entry.id   AF-A0A3S7GTC6-F1
#
_cell.length_a   1.000
_cell.length_b   1.000
_cell.length_c   1.000
_cell.angle_alpha   90.00
_cell.angle_beta   90.00
_cell.angle_gamma   90.00
#
_symmetry.space_group_name_H-M   'P 1'
#
loop_
_entity.id
_entity.type
_entity.pdbx_description
1 polymer ?
#
loop_
_entity_poly.entity_id
_entity_poly.type
_entity_poly.pdbx_seq_one_letter_code
_entity_poly.pdbx_strand_id
1 'polypeptide(L)'
;MNEKTLGKYLRDLRKEKGLTTRELGEKMNYSYSYVASLETGKRVPTDEVLEKYIYSLAANNGELKEIKKEISTITNGEYYQNYNQYDNDIFNKDNKVNSMNIDEGAFISEKIYDFPINDISFHLNDKYNTKFFEGFKLNDRDRKYIYLSICIQIKGNLDNELMRTIEKINLELEKMSFLKNEYSTLNERIKNVLDDNEKLKIKTTSEIIEEKMSEIEKTLTYLYEQEKALQKSIKEIDEKMDIKHRGA
;
A
#
# COMPACT_ATOMS: atom_id res chain seq x y z
N MET A 1 -39.24 4.52 14.36
CA MET A 1 -38.17 4.95 13.44
C MET A 1 -37.59 3.67 12.84
N ASN A 2 -37.76 3.45 11.53
CA ASN A 2 -37.31 2.22 10.88
C ASN A 2 -35.78 2.23 10.79
N GLU A 3 -35.12 1.26 11.43
CA GLU A 3 -33.69 1.00 11.30
C GLU A 3 -33.36 0.80 9.81
N LYS A 4 -32.48 1.63 9.25
CA LYS A 4 -32.04 1.52 7.85
C LYS A 4 -31.07 0.34 7.78
N THR A 5 -31.56 -0.87 7.58
CA THR A 5 -30.70 -2.08 7.45
C THR A 5 -29.97 -2.11 6.11
N LEU A 6 -28.80 -2.76 6.05
CA LEU A 6 -28.01 -2.93 4.81
C LEU A 6 -28.85 -3.47 3.64
N GLY A 7 -29.60 -4.55 3.84
CA GLY A 7 -30.42 -5.15 2.78
C GLY A 7 -31.47 -4.19 2.21
N LYS A 8 -32.14 -3.42 3.07
CA LYS A 8 -33.10 -2.40 2.64
C LYS A 8 -32.43 -1.30 1.82
N TYR A 9 -31.26 -0.84 2.23
CA TYR A 9 -30.50 0.17 1.48
C TYR A 9 -30.11 -0.34 0.09
N LEU A 10 -29.57 -1.56 -0.01
CA LEU A 10 -29.22 -2.19 -1.28
C LEU A 10 -30.43 -2.34 -2.22
N ARG A 11 -31.60 -2.64 -1.66
CA ARG A 11 -32.87 -2.72 -2.40
C ARG A 11 -33.31 -1.37 -2.93
N ASP A 12 -33.23 -0.33 -2.10
CA ASP A 12 -33.65 1.02 -2.47
C ASP A 12 -32.71 1.59 -3.54
N LEU A 13 -31.39 1.39 -3.39
CA LEU A 13 -30.38 1.76 -4.39
C LEU A 13 -30.64 1.07 -5.74
N ARG A 14 -30.93 -0.24 -5.75
CA ARG A 14 -31.26 -0.96 -6.99
C ARG A 14 -32.51 -0.36 -7.67
N LYS A 15 -33.54 -0.04 -6.90
CA LYS A 15 -34.79 0.54 -7.42
C LYS A 15 -34.58 1.95 -7.97
N GLU A 16 -33.75 2.76 -7.33
CA GLU A 16 -33.36 4.08 -7.82
C GLU A 16 -32.67 4.00 -9.19
N LYS A 17 -31.88 2.94 -9.39
CA LYS A 17 -31.27 2.61 -10.69
C LYS A 17 -32.21 1.95 -11.70
N GLY A 18 -33.49 1.78 -11.36
CA GLY A 18 -34.51 1.22 -12.25
C GLY A 18 -34.34 -0.28 -12.57
N LEU A 19 -33.49 -0.99 -11.82
CA LEU A 19 -33.20 -2.41 -12.09
C LEU A 19 -34.14 -3.32 -11.30
N THR A 20 -34.58 -4.41 -11.93
CA THR A 20 -35.26 -5.52 -11.27
C THR A 20 -34.25 -6.43 -10.55
N THR A 21 -34.72 -7.21 -9.58
CA THR A 21 -33.88 -8.19 -8.88
C THR A 21 -33.31 -9.26 -9.81
N ARG A 22 -33.99 -9.57 -10.92
CA ARG A 22 -33.50 -10.51 -11.95
C ARG A 22 -32.37 -9.89 -12.76
N GLU A 23 -32.54 -8.68 -13.25
CA GLU A 23 -31.50 -7.97 -14.01
C GLU A 23 -30.24 -7.73 -13.16
N LEU A 24 -30.40 -7.42 -11.88
CA LEU A 24 -29.26 -7.31 -10.98
C LEU A 24 -28.59 -8.66 -10.73
N GLY A 25 -29.38 -9.74 -10.55
CA GLY A 25 -28.86 -11.09 -10.43
C GLY A 25 -28.04 -11.52 -11.64
N GLU A 26 -28.55 -11.26 -12.85
CA GLU A 26 -27.84 -11.51 -14.10
C GLU A 26 -26.54 -10.69 -14.17
N LYS A 27 -26.58 -9.39 -13.83
CA LYS A 27 -25.39 -8.51 -13.78
C LYS A 27 -24.34 -8.96 -12.76
N MET A 28 -24.72 -9.67 -11.71
CA MET A 28 -23.79 -10.15 -10.68
C MET A 28 -23.43 -11.63 -10.86
N ASN A 29 -23.99 -12.31 -11.87
CA ASN A 29 -23.92 -13.77 -12.06
C ASN A 29 -24.44 -14.58 -10.85
N TYR A 30 -25.53 -14.12 -10.24
CA TYR A 30 -26.23 -14.79 -9.15
C TYR A 30 -27.71 -15.00 -9.46
N SER A 31 -28.32 -16.00 -8.81
CA SER A 31 -29.77 -16.19 -8.91
C SER A 31 -30.53 -14.98 -8.34
N TYR A 32 -31.70 -14.66 -8.92
CA TYR A 32 -32.58 -13.61 -8.40
C TYR A 32 -32.94 -13.86 -6.92
N SER A 33 -33.07 -15.14 -6.52
CA SER A 33 -33.35 -15.55 -5.15
C SER A 33 -32.20 -15.21 -4.21
N TYR A 34 -30.96 -15.28 -4.69
CA TYR A 34 -29.78 -14.90 -3.92
C TYR A 34 -29.77 -13.39 -3.69
N VAL A 35 -29.95 -12.58 -4.72
CA VAL A 35 -30.04 -11.11 -4.60
C VAL A 35 -31.18 -10.69 -3.66
N ALA A 36 -32.37 -11.30 -3.82
CA ALA A 36 -33.50 -11.06 -2.91
C ALA A 36 -33.20 -11.43 -1.46
N SER A 37 -32.40 -12.48 -1.22
CA SER A 37 -32.02 -12.89 0.14
C SER A 37 -31.07 -11.90 0.81
N LEU A 38 -30.22 -11.21 0.04
CA LEU A 38 -29.36 -10.12 0.53
C LEU A 38 -30.20 -8.88 0.86
N GLU A 39 -31.09 -8.47 -0.04
CA GLU A 39 -31.96 -7.30 0.12
C GLU A 39 -32.95 -7.42 1.29
N THR A 40 -33.33 -8.66 1.64
CA THR A 40 -34.24 -8.93 2.75
C THR A 40 -33.51 -9.19 4.07
N GLY A 41 -32.17 -9.18 4.08
CA GLY A 41 -31.36 -9.49 5.25
C GLY A 41 -31.39 -10.97 5.67
N LYS A 42 -31.98 -11.86 4.85
CA LYS A 42 -31.97 -13.31 5.10
C LYS A 42 -30.57 -13.92 4.96
N ARG A 43 -29.70 -13.28 4.18
CA ARG A 43 -28.29 -13.62 4.04
C ARG A 43 -27.44 -12.38 4.23
N VAL A 44 -26.37 -12.52 4.99
CA VAL A 44 -25.33 -11.51 5.15
C VAL A 44 -24.36 -11.65 3.96
N PRO A 45 -24.12 -10.60 3.17
CA PRO A 45 -23.16 -10.66 2.06
C PRO A 45 -21.72 -10.77 2.59
N THR A 46 -20.86 -11.48 1.89
CA THR A 46 -19.41 -11.29 2.07
C THR A 46 -18.97 -9.97 1.46
N ASP A 47 -17.79 -9.48 1.80
CA ASP A 47 -17.23 -8.24 1.21
C ASP A 47 -17.21 -8.30 -0.32
N GLU A 48 -16.82 -9.44 -0.89
CA GLU A 48 -16.79 -9.65 -2.34
C GLU A 48 -18.18 -9.55 -2.98
N VAL A 49 -19.20 -10.12 -2.33
CA VAL A 49 -20.59 -10.10 -2.82
C VAL A 49 -21.16 -8.68 -2.72
N LEU A 50 -20.84 -7.98 -1.62
CA LEU A 50 -21.28 -6.60 -1.41
C LEU A 50 -20.64 -5.65 -2.42
N GLU A 51 -19.33 -5.80 -2.67
CA GLU A 51 -18.61 -5.05 -3.72
C GLU A 51 -19.25 -5.28 -5.08
N LYS A 52 -19.44 -6.54 -5.50
CA LYS A 52 -20.12 -6.87 -6.77
C LYS A 52 -21.49 -6.21 -6.88
N TYR A 53 -22.24 -6.17 -5.78
CA TYR A 53 -23.55 -5.54 -5.75
C TYR A 53 -23.45 -4.03 -6.02
N ILE A 54 -22.62 -3.30 -5.27
CA ILE A 54 -22.54 -1.84 -5.40
C ILE A 54 -21.88 -1.38 -6.71
N TYR A 55 -20.88 -2.14 -7.19
CA TYR A 55 -20.24 -1.87 -8.49
C TYR A 55 -21.21 -2.02 -9.65
N SER A 56 -22.13 -3.00 -9.59
CA SER A 56 -23.15 -3.19 -10.64
C SER A 56 -24.21 -2.07 -10.70
N LEU A 57 -24.23 -1.19 -9.70
CA LEU A 57 -25.17 -0.07 -9.55
C LEU A 57 -24.54 1.32 -9.69
N ALA A 58 -23.26 1.48 -9.38
CA ALA A 58 -22.56 2.77 -9.44
C ALA A 58 -22.22 3.16 -10.89
N ALA A 59 -22.48 4.41 -11.26
CA ALA A 59 -22.17 4.93 -12.59
C ALA A 59 -20.76 5.51 -12.70
N ASN A 60 -20.13 5.88 -11.58
CA ASN A 60 -18.77 6.41 -11.53
C ASN A 60 -18.15 6.26 -10.14
N ASN A 61 -16.85 6.55 -10.04
CA ASN A 61 -16.08 6.47 -8.80
C ASN A 61 -16.57 7.43 -7.70
N GLY A 62 -17.18 8.57 -8.03
CA GLY A 62 -17.76 9.48 -7.06
C GLY A 62 -18.99 8.89 -6.38
N GLU A 63 -19.89 8.32 -7.17
CA GLU A 63 -21.09 7.64 -6.67
C GLU A 63 -20.73 6.39 -5.84
N LEU A 64 -19.75 5.61 -6.27
CA LEU A 64 -19.28 4.44 -5.53
C LEU A 64 -18.78 4.81 -4.12
N LYS A 65 -18.09 5.95 -3.99
CA LYS A 65 -17.61 6.45 -2.69
C LYS A 65 -18.75 6.80 -1.74
N GLU A 66 -19.78 7.49 -2.25
CA GLU A 66 -20.95 7.83 -1.44
C GLU A 66 -21.70 6.57 -0.97
N ILE A 67 -21.85 5.58 -1.86
CA ILE A 67 -22.48 4.29 -1.50
C ILE A 67 -21.68 3.58 -0.39
N LYS A 68 -20.35 3.51 -0.49
CA LYS A 68 -19.50 2.88 0.54
C LYS A 68 -19.59 3.60 1.89
N LYS A 69 -19.64 4.93 1.88
CA LYS A 69 -19.80 5.75 3.09
C LYS A 69 -21.15 5.51 3.77
N GLU A 70 -22.22 5.45 2.99
CA GLU A 70 -23.55 5.13 3.53
C GLU A 70 -23.60 3.73 4.13
N ILE A 71 -23.02 2.73 3.46
CA ILE A 71 -22.94 1.36 3.96
C ILE A 71 -22.16 1.29 5.28
N SER A 72 -21.00 1.95 5.36
CA SER A 72 -20.20 2.01 6.59
C SER A 72 -21.02 2.58 7.75
N THR A 73 -21.78 3.66 7.48
CA THR A 73 -22.65 4.29 8.48
C THR A 73 -23.79 3.37 8.92
N ILE A 74 -24.44 2.68 7.97
CA ILE A 74 -25.56 1.77 8.23
C ILE A 74 -25.13 0.54 9.03
N THR A 75 -23.90 0.08 8.82
CA THR A 75 -23.38 -1.17 9.39
C THR A 75 -22.48 -0.93 10.59
N ASN A 76 -22.45 0.31 11.12
CA ASN A 76 -21.56 0.73 12.21
C ASN A 76 -20.09 0.34 11.99
N GLY A 77 -19.64 0.39 10.73
CA GLY A 77 -18.28 0.05 10.33
C GLY A 77 -17.99 -1.45 10.19
N GLU A 78 -18.99 -2.34 10.29
CA GLU A 78 -18.83 -3.77 9.96
C GLU A 78 -18.32 -3.94 8.51
N TYR A 79 -18.78 -3.09 7.60
CA TYR A 79 -18.26 -2.96 6.23
C TYR A 79 -17.60 -1.61 6.01
N TYR A 80 -16.53 -1.58 5.24
CA TYR A 80 -15.79 -0.36 4.87
C TYR A 80 -15.35 0.48 6.09
N GLN A 81 -14.91 -0.19 7.16
CA GLN A 81 -14.32 0.47 8.32
C GLN A 81 -13.18 1.39 7.86
N ASN A 82 -13.18 2.66 8.31
CA ASN A 82 -12.18 3.68 8.00
C ASN A 82 -12.23 4.32 6.59
N TYR A 83 -13.30 4.18 5.80
CA TYR A 83 -13.42 4.90 4.51
C TYR A 83 -13.46 6.45 4.65
N ASN A 84 -13.63 6.97 5.87
CA ASN A 84 -13.59 8.40 6.19
C ASN A 84 -12.21 8.92 6.62
N GLN A 85 -11.13 8.12 6.55
CA GLN A 85 -9.78 8.58 6.88
C GLN A 85 -8.79 8.26 5.75
N TYR A 86 -8.34 9.33 5.10
CA TYR A 86 -7.16 9.44 4.23
C TYR A 86 -7.23 8.87 2.79
N ASP A 87 -6.66 9.70 1.92
CA ASP A 87 -6.41 9.59 0.49
C ASP A 87 -5.66 8.30 0.05
N ASN A 88 -5.78 8.00 -1.26
CA ASN A 88 -4.79 7.32 -2.09
C ASN A 88 -4.58 5.79 -2.01
N ASP A 89 -5.51 5.01 -1.47
CA ASP A 89 -5.44 3.56 -1.69
C ASP A 89 -6.21 3.16 -2.96
N ILE A 90 -5.45 3.16 -4.05
CA ILE A 90 -5.65 2.36 -5.26
C ILE A 90 -6.08 0.96 -4.83
N PHE A 91 -7.07 0.39 -5.52
CA PHE A 91 -7.40 -1.04 -5.48
C PHE A 91 -6.15 -1.88 -5.83
N ASN A 92 -5.29 -2.15 -4.85
CA ASN A 92 -4.19 -3.10 -4.99
C ASN A 92 -4.74 -4.49 -4.69
N LYS A 93 -5.43 -5.05 -5.68
CA LYS A 93 -5.19 -6.46 -5.93
C LYS A 93 -3.75 -6.50 -6.45
N ASP A 94 -2.86 -7.28 -5.83
CA ASP A 94 -1.45 -7.44 -6.25
C ASP A 94 -1.40 -7.96 -7.69
N ASN A 95 -1.65 -7.09 -8.66
CA ASN A 95 -1.70 -7.44 -10.06
C ASN A 95 -0.27 -7.77 -10.46
N LYS A 96 -0.10 -9.00 -10.92
CA LYS A 96 1.17 -9.43 -11.49
C LYS A 96 1.51 -8.53 -12.66
N VAL A 97 2.81 -8.45 -12.96
CA VAL A 97 3.34 -7.65 -14.06
C VAL A 97 2.64 -7.97 -15.40
N ASN A 98 2.13 -9.19 -15.56
CA ASN A 98 1.46 -9.68 -16.76
C ASN A 98 -0.07 -9.86 -16.65
N SER A 99 -0.74 -9.31 -15.64
CA SER A 99 -2.19 -9.44 -15.46
C SER A 99 -2.90 -8.09 -15.47
N MET A 100 -3.98 -7.93 -16.22
CA MET A 100 -4.79 -6.71 -16.22
C MET A 100 -6.21 -7.05 -15.76
N ASN A 101 -6.76 -6.24 -14.86
CA ASN A 101 -8.17 -6.27 -14.54
C ASN A 101 -8.94 -5.51 -15.62
N ILE A 102 -9.87 -6.17 -16.28
CA ILE A 102 -10.73 -5.58 -17.31
C ILE A 102 -12.11 -5.37 -16.70
N ASP A 103 -12.59 -4.13 -16.81
CA ASP A 103 -13.96 -3.76 -16.52
C ASP A 103 -14.82 -4.07 -17.75
N GLU A 104 -15.60 -5.15 -17.67
CA GLU A 104 -16.63 -5.51 -18.65
C GLU A 104 -18.01 -5.07 -18.13
N GLY A 105 -18.13 -3.81 -17.73
CA GLY A 105 -19.37 -3.19 -17.27
C GLY A 105 -19.62 -3.40 -15.78
N ALA A 106 -20.17 -4.56 -15.41
CA ALA A 106 -20.47 -4.89 -14.00
C ALA A 106 -19.49 -5.89 -13.38
N PHE A 107 -18.53 -6.38 -14.17
CA PHE A 107 -17.58 -7.43 -13.78
C PHE A 107 -16.15 -6.94 -13.95
N ILE A 108 -15.34 -7.20 -12.92
CA ILE A 108 -13.88 -7.11 -13.02
C ILE A 108 -13.36 -8.53 -13.28
N SER A 109 -12.93 -8.79 -14.51
CA SER A 109 -12.25 -10.04 -14.86
C SER A 109 -10.74 -9.83 -14.90
N GLU A 110 -9.96 -10.79 -14.39
CA GLU A 110 -8.51 -10.76 -14.52
C GLU A 110 -8.11 -11.43 -15.84
N LYS A 111 -7.42 -10.69 -16.71
CA LYS A 111 -6.85 -11.21 -17.94
C LYS A 111 -5.35 -11.34 -17.80
N ILE A 112 -4.83 -12.53 -18.08
CA ILE A 112 -3.40 -12.82 -18.07
C ILE A 112 -2.85 -12.70 -19.49
N TYR A 113 -1.73 -12.01 -19.61
CA TYR A 113 -0.99 -11.80 -20.85
C TYR A 113 0.32 -12.60 -20.80
N ASP A 114 0.83 -12.94 -21.98
CA ASP A 114 2.15 -13.55 -22.18
C ASP A 114 3.29 -12.52 -22.20
N PHE A 115 2.97 -11.24 -22.00
CA PHE A 115 3.90 -10.12 -21.90
C PHE A 115 3.58 -9.24 -20.69
N PRO A 116 4.51 -8.39 -20.24
CA PRO A 116 4.36 -7.62 -19.01
C PRO A 116 3.46 -6.38 -19.21
N ILE A 117 2.15 -6.60 -19.28
CA ILE A 117 1.13 -5.57 -19.55
C ILE A 117 1.19 -4.37 -18.60
N ASN A 118 1.58 -4.56 -17.34
CA ASN A 118 1.66 -3.48 -16.34
C ASN A 118 3.07 -2.86 -16.23
N ASP A 119 4.04 -3.30 -17.03
CA ASP A 119 5.38 -2.72 -17.03
C ASP A 119 5.46 -1.57 -18.05
N ILE A 120 5.37 -0.33 -17.56
CA ILE A 120 5.51 0.87 -18.40
C ILE A 120 6.86 0.90 -19.12
N SER A 121 7.93 0.40 -18.48
CA SER A 121 9.25 0.35 -19.12
C SER A 121 9.24 -0.56 -20.34
N PHE A 122 8.52 -1.68 -20.30
CA PHE A 122 8.37 -2.55 -21.47
C PHE A 122 7.69 -1.80 -22.62
N HIS A 123 6.58 -1.12 -22.33
CA HIS A 123 5.80 -0.39 -23.33
C HIS A 123 6.57 0.78 -23.98
N LEU A 124 7.33 1.55 -23.20
CA LEU A 124 8.11 2.67 -23.73
C LEU A 124 9.30 2.22 -24.60
N ASN A 125 9.81 1.02 -24.34
CA ASN A 125 10.97 0.46 -25.05
C ASN A 125 10.62 -0.40 -26.26
N ASP A 126 9.37 -0.81 -26.36
CA ASP A 126 8.84 -1.56 -27.49
C ASP A 126 8.76 -0.66 -28.74
N LYS A 127 9.73 -0.86 -29.64
CA LYS A 127 9.88 -0.12 -30.90
C LYS A 127 8.91 -0.56 -31.99
N TYR A 128 8.35 -1.75 -31.88
CA TYR A 128 7.51 -2.34 -32.94
C TYR A 128 6.04 -1.98 -32.76
N ASN A 129 5.63 -1.57 -31.55
CA ASN A 129 4.27 -1.08 -31.32
C ASN A 129 4.24 0.41 -31.01
N THR A 130 3.52 1.15 -31.85
CA THR A 130 3.30 2.60 -31.66
C THR A 130 2.58 2.86 -30.34
N LYS A 131 3.07 3.82 -29.56
CA LYS A 131 2.45 4.25 -28.30
C LYS A 131 1.75 5.58 -28.48
N PHE A 132 0.68 5.78 -27.72
CA PHE A 132 -0.13 6.98 -27.73
C PHE A 132 -0.32 7.49 -26.31
N PHE A 133 -0.42 8.81 -26.15
CA PHE A 133 -0.83 9.48 -24.92
C PHE A 133 -1.96 10.43 -25.27
N GLU A 134 -3.15 10.25 -24.67
CA GLU A 134 -4.34 11.08 -24.97
C GLU A 134 -4.65 11.17 -26.48
N GLY A 135 -4.45 10.07 -27.23
CA GLY A 135 -4.63 10.01 -28.68
C GLY A 135 -3.47 10.58 -29.52
N PHE A 136 -2.48 11.21 -28.90
CA PHE A 136 -1.28 11.71 -29.59
C PHE A 136 -0.25 10.59 -29.74
N LYS A 137 0.22 10.38 -30.98
CA LYS A 137 1.28 9.41 -31.27
C LYS A 137 2.61 9.86 -30.65
N LEU A 138 3.19 9.01 -29.81
CA LEU A 138 4.50 9.25 -29.19
C LEU A 138 5.62 8.83 -30.13
N ASN A 139 6.50 9.77 -30.45
CA ASN A 139 7.74 9.47 -31.16
C ASN A 139 8.81 8.88 -30.20
N ASP A 140 9.93 8.43 -30.75
CA ASP A 140 11.00 7.76 -29.98
C ASP A 140 11.61 8.67 -28.92
N ARG A 141 11.70 9.98 -29.20
CA ARG A 141 12.20 10.99 -28.27
C ARG A 141 11.21 11.19 -27.12
N ASP A 142 9.90 11.24 -27.40
CA ASP A 142 8.87 11.37 -26.37
C ASP A 142 8.93 10.17 -25.42
N ARG A 143 8.96 8.95 -25.97
CA ARG A 143 9.05 7.71 -25.16
C ARG A 143 10.31 7.68 -24.30
N LYS A 144 11.45 8.11 -24.85
CA LYS A 144 12.72 8.22 -24.11
C LYS A 144 12.64 9.22 -22.97
N TYR A 145 12.06 10.40 -23.19
CA TYR A 145 11.95 11.40 -22.13
C TYR A 145 10.97 10.97 -21.05
N ILE A 146 9.82 10.39 -21.39
CA ILE A 146 8.88 9.84 -20.40
C ILE A 146 9.59 8.78 -19.54
N TYR A 147 10.33 7.87 -20.16
CA TYR A 147 11.12 6.86 -19.44
C TYR A 147 12.13 7.50 -18.47
N LEU A 148 12.93 8.45 -18.96
CA LEU A 148 13.94 9.14 -18.14
C LEU A 148 13.29 9.92 -16.99
N SER A 149 12.18 10.61 -17.23
CA SER A 149 11.44 11.33 -16.20
C SER A 149 10.95 10.40 -15.09
N ILE A 150 10.43 9.22 -15.45
CA ILE A 150 10.03 8.21 -14.47
C ILE A 150 11.24 7.71 -13.67
N CYS A 151 12.35 7.39 -14.33
CA CYS A 151 13.58 6.95 -13.63
C CYS A 151 14.09 8.00 -12.65
N ILE A 152 14.18 9.27 -13.07
CA ILE A 152 14.63 10.38 -12.22
C ILE A 152 13.71 10.53 -11.00
N GLN A 153 12.39 10.46 -11.20
CA GLN A 153 11.43 10.58 -10.11
C GLN A 153 11.57 9.43 -9.10
N ILE A 154 11.64 8.19 -9.58
CA ILE A 154 11.80 7.02 -8.70
C ILE A 154 13.13 7.10 -7.95
N LYS A 155 14.22 7.44 -8.65
CA LYS A 155 15.54 7.61 -8.03
C LYS A 155 15.50 8.67 -6.94
N GLY A 156 14.90 9.84 -7.21
CA GLY A 156 14.76 10.91 -6.22
C GLY A 156 13.98 10.47 -4.97
N ASN A 157 12.94 9.65 -5.13
CA ASN A 157 12.21 9.08 -3.98
C ASN A 157 13.10 8.13 -3.16
N LEU A 158 13.86 7.25 -3.82
CA LEU A 158 14.79 6.32 -3.16
C LEU A 158 15.93 7.04 -2.46
N ASP A 159 16.52 8.07 -3.10
CA ASP A 159 17.57 8.89 -2.51
C ASP A 159 17.06 9.58 -1.23
N ASN A 160 15.84 10.12 -1.25
CA ASN A 160 15.22 10.73 -0.07
C ASN A 160 14.98 9.71 1.05
N GLU A 161 14.55 8.49 0.72
CA GLU A 161 14.38 7.42 1.70
C GLU A 161 15.72 6.97 2.29
N LEU A 162 16.76 6.87 1.46
CA LEU A 162 18.11 6.55 1.88
C LEU A 162 18.65 7.60 2.86
N MET A 163 18.49 8.89 2.54
CA MET A 163 18.91 9.99 3.41
C MET A 163 18.23 9.91 4.78
N ARG A 164 16.90 9.71 4.81
CA ARG A 164 16.16 9.52 6.07
C ARG A 164 16.62 8.29 6.86
N THR A 165 16.99 7.22 6.17
CA THR A 165 17.50 5.99 6.80
C THR A 165 18.86 6.25 7.44
N ILE A 166 19.76 6.94 6.74
CA ILE A 166 21.07 7.35 7.26
C ILE A 166 20.92 8.28 8.47
N GLU A 167 20.00 9.24 8.43
CA GLU A 167 19.71 10.12 9.57
C GLU A 167 19.28 9.33 10.83
N LYS A 168 18.41 8.31 10.65
CA LYS A 168 18.01 7.43 11.75
C LYS A 168 19.19 6.61 12.29
N ILE A 169 20.02 6.07 11.41
CA ILE A 169 21.23 5.33 11.81
C ILE A 169 22.13 6.22 12.68
N ASN A 170 22.40 7.45 12.24
CA ASN A 170 23.23 8.39 12.99
C ASN A 170 22.65 8.69 14.37
N LEU A 171 21.33 8.89 14.46
CA LEU A 171 20.65 9.11 15.74
C LEU A 171 20.78 7.91 16.69
N GLU A 172 20.61 6.69 16.18
CA GLU A 172 20.78 5.47 16.98
C GLU A 172 22.23 5.26 17.42
N LEU A 173 23.20 5.61 16.58
CA LEU A 173 24.63 5.60 16.95
C LEU A 173 24.96 6.63 18.05
N GLU A 174 24.36 7.82 18.00
CA GLU A 174 24.50 8.83 19.06
C GLU A 174 23.94 8.33 20.40
N LYS A 175 22.73 7.74 20.38
CA LYS A 175 22.13 7.11 21.58
C LYS A 175 23.00 6.00 22.14
N MET A 176 23.53 5.12 21.26
CA MET A 176 24.45 4.05 21.62
C MET A 176 25.71 4.60 22.30
N SER A 177 26.30 5.66 21.74
CA SER A 177 27.48 6.32 22.31
C SER A 177 27.20 6.89 23.70
N PHE A 178 26.05 7.55 23.88
CA PHE A 178 25.62 8.07 25.19
C PHE A 178 25.50 6.95 26.23
N LEU A 179 24.81 5.86 25.90
CA LEU A 179 24.63 4.72 26.80
C LEU A 179 25.95 4.02 27.15
N LYS A 180 26.87 3.88 26.17
CA LYS A 180 28.21 3.33 26.41
C LYS A 180 29.00 4.17 27.42
N ASN A 181 28.92 5.50 27.31
CA ASN A 181 29.58 6.39 28.26
C ASN A 181 28.97 6.26 29.67
N GLU A 182 27.63 6.27 29.77
CA GLU A 182 26.91 6.10 31.05
C GLU A 182 27.26 4.76 31.72
N TYR A 183 27.26 3.67 30.95
CA TYR A 183 27.65 2.34 31.41
C TYR A 183 29.09 2.30 31.93
N SER A 184 30.03 2.94 31.22
CA SER A 184 31.43 3.04 31.65
C SER A 184 31.55 3.79 32.98
N THR A 185 30.86 4.91 33.14
CA THR A 185 30.87 5.69 34.40
C THR A 185 30.28 4.89 35.57
N LEU A 186 29.19 4.14 35.35
CA LEU A 186 28.60 3.27 36.36
C LEU A 186 29.55 2.15 36.79
N ASN A 187 30.25 1.54 35.84
CA ASN A 187 31.24 0.50 36.10
C ASN A 187 32.52 1.00 36.79
N GLU A 188 32.86 2.28 36.66
CA GLU A 188 33.90 2.88 37.50
C GLU A 188 33.41 3.12 38.92
N ARG A 189 32.18 3.63 39.08
CA ARG A 189 31.58 3.89 40.39
C ARG A 189 31.46 2.61 41.22
N ILE A 190 31.03 1.50 40.63
CA ILE A 190 30.83 0.23 41.35
C ILE A 190 32.11 -0.29 42.03
N LYS A 191 33.30 0.01 41.47
CA LYS A 191 34.60 -0.38 42.04
C LYS A 191 34.91 0.32 43.37
N ASN A 192 34.32 1.49 43.59
CA ASN A 192 34.59 2.36 44.74
C ASN A 192 33.49 2.31 45.82
N VAL A 193 32.39 1.61 45.57
CA VAL A 193 31.27 1.50 46.52
C VAL A 193 31.53 0.36 47.51
N LEU A 194 31.37 0.64 48.80
CA LEU A 194 31.49 -0.36 49.88
C LEU A 194 30.12 -0.93 50.31
N ASP A 195 29.03 -0.17 50.15
CA ASP A 195 27.67 -0.58 50.50
C ASP A 195 27.08 -1.56 49.49
N ASP A 196 26.63 -2.73 49.97
CA ASP A 196 26.15 -3.80 49.09
C ASP A 196 24.77 -3.50 48.46
N ASN A 197 23.95 -2.66 49.11
CA ASN A 197 22.66 -2.24 48.56
C ASN A 197 22.85 -1.24 47.41
N GLU A 198 23.77 -0.28 47.56
CA GLU A 198 24.15 0.64 46.48
C GLU A 198 24.82 -0.10 45.30
N LYS A 199 25.67 -1.12 45.56
CA LYS A 199 26.19 -1.99 44.50
C LYS A 199 25.09 -2.71 43.72
N LEU A 200 24.08 -3.26 44.42
CA LEU A 200 22.97 -3.97 43.78
C LEU A 200 22.15 -3.05 42.86
N LYS A 201 21.91 -1.80 43.30
CA LYS A 201 21.24 -0.77 42.49
C LYS A 201 22.04 -0.44 41.24
N ILE A 202 23.35 -0.20 41.36
CA ILE A 202 24.22 0.10 40.21
C ILE A 202 24.21 -1.07 39.22
N LYS A 203 24.31 -2.31 39.71
CA LYS A 203 24.26 -3.51 38.87
C LYS A 203 22.94 -3.62 38.10
N THR A 204 21.81 -3.40 38.77
CA THR A 204 20.48 -3.42 38.13
C THR A 204 20.38 -2.36 37.04
N THR A 205 20.89 -1.14 37.29
CA THR A 205 20.92 -0.08 36.28
C THR A 205 21.82 -0.42 35.10
N SER A 206 23.00 -1.01 35.35
CA SER A 206 23.90 -1.48 34.28
C SER A 206 23.24 -2.52 33.39
N GLU A 207 22.50 -3.48 33.97
CA GLU A 207 21.75 -4.50 33.22
C GLU A 207 20.68 -3.87 32.31
N ILE A 208 19.96 -2.84 32.80
CA ILE A 208 18.98 -2.09 31.99
C ILE A 208 19.65 -1.35 30.82
N ILE A 209 20.84 -0.79 31.04
CA ILE A 209 21.58 -0.10 29.97
C ILE A 209 22.06 -1.09 28.91
N GLU A 210 22.56 -2.27 29.32
CA GLU A 210 22.94 -3.35 28.40
C GLU A 210 21.77 -3.81 27.54
N GLU A 211 20.58 -3.96 28.14
CA GLU A 211 19.36 -4.32 27.40
C GLU A 211 19.02 -3.26 26.34
N LYS A 212 19.00 -1.98 26.72
CA LYS A 212 18.77 -0.87 25.78
C LYS A 212 19.82 -0.82 24.66
N MET A 213 21.08 -1.07 24.98
CA MET A 213 22.13 -1.15 23.97
C MET A 213 21.86 -2.31 23.00
N SER A 214 21.46 -3.49 23.50
CA SER A 214 21.10 -4.64 22.65
C SER A 214 19.93 -4.33 21.72
N GLU A 215 18.91 -3.59 22.19
CA GLU A 215 17.79 -3.14 21.35
C GLU A 215 18.24 -2.19 20.23
N ILE A 216 19.12 -1.23 20.55
CA ILE A 216 19.69 -0.31 19.56
C ILE A 216 20.52 -1.07 18.53
N GLU A 217 21.32 -2.08 18.93
CA GLU A 217 22.09 -2.90 17.99
C GLU A 217 21.19 -3.66 17.00
N LYS A 218 20.08 -4.21 17.46
CA LYS A 218 19.08 -4.85 16.59
C LYS A 218 18.47 -3.84 15.60
N THR A 219 18.15 -2.64 16.09
CA THR A 219 17.60 -1.56 15.28
C THR A 219 18.59 -1.11 14.20
N LEU A 220 19.86 -0.90 14.58
CA LEU A 220 20.92 -0.55 13.65
C LEU A 220 21.12 -1.63 12.58
N THR A 221 21.09 -2.91 12.96
CA THR A 221 21.21 -4.02 12.01
C THR A 221 20.13 -3.94 10.93
N TYR A 222 18.87 -3.76 11.33
CA TYR A 222 17.75 -3.59 10.40
C TYR A 222 17.94 -2.36 9.48
N LEU A 223 18.33 -1.22 10.05
CA LEU A 223 18.52 0.01 9.29
C LEU A 223 19.67 -0.11 8.27
N TYR A 224 20.77 -0.79 8.60
CA TYR A 224 21.88 -1.04 7.67
C TYR A 224 21.47 -1.97 6.53
N GLU A 225 20.65 -2.99 6.79
CA GLU A 225 20.08 -3.83 5.73
C GLU A 225 19.19 -3.02 4.79
N GLN A 226 18.35 -2.13 5.34
CA GLN A 226 17.52 -1.21 4.56
C GLN A 226 18.37 -0.26 3.72
N GLU A 227 19.41 0.36 4.30
CA GLU A 227 20.35 1.25 3.61
C GLU A 227 20.98 0.55 2.39
N LYS A 228 21.49 -0.67 2.60
CA LYS A 228 22.11 -1.48 1.54
C LYS A 228 21.13 -1.84 0.42
N ALA A 229 19.89 -2.17 0.78
CA ALA A 229 18.84 -2.46 -0.20
C ALA A 229 18.52 -1.22 -1.06
N LEU A 230 18.36 -0.06 -0.43
CA LEU A 230 18.11 1.21 -1.12
C LEU A 230 19.26 1.59 -2.07
N GLN A 231 20.51 1.49 -1.60
CA GLN A 231 21.70 1.74 -2.42
C GLN A 231 21.76 0.83 -3.65
N LYS A 232 21.39 -0.45 -3.48
CA LYS A 232 21.31 -1.39 -4.61
C LYS A 232 20.25 -0.96 -5.62
N SER A 233 19.05 -0.62 -5.18
CA SER A 233 17.97 -0.17 -6.07
C SER A 233 18.30 1.13 -6.81
N ILE A 234 18.95 2.09 -6.15
CA ILE A 234 19.43 3.33 -6.77
C ILE A 234 20.43 3.01 -7.89
N LYS A 235 21.42 2.15 -7.60
CA LYS A 235 22.41 1.72 -8.59
C LYS A 235 21.77 1.04 -9.82
N GLU A 236 20.77 0.19 -9.61
CA GLU A 236 20.04 -0.46 -10.70
C GLU A 236 19.32 0.54 -11.61
N ILE A 237 18.79 1.65 -11.06
CA ILE A 237 18.16 2.71 -11.84
C ILE A 237 19.22 3.53 -12.60
N ASP A 238 20.34 3.86 -11.97
CA ASP A 238 21.43 4.59 -12.63
C ASP A 238 21.98 3.82 -13.84
N GLU A 239 22.22 2.51 -13.69
CA GLU A 239 22.66 1.65 -14.80
C GLU A 239 21.64 1.64 -15.96
N LYS A 240 20.35 1.60 -15.64
CA LYS A 240 19.26 1.66 -16.62
C LYS A 240 19.19 3.02 -17.34
N MET A 241 19.51 4.12 -16.66
CA MET A 241 19.57 5.45 -17.26
C MET A 241 20.79 5.59 -18.18
N ASP A 242 21.96 5.09 -17.77
CA ASP A 242 23.21 5.15 -18.53
C ASP A 242 23.16 4.36 -19.85
N ILE A 243 22.57 3.16 -19.84
CA ILE A 243 22.38 2.35 -21.05
C ILE A 243 21.54 3.10 -22.09
N LYS A 244 20.55 3.89 -21.64
CA LYS A 244 19.68 4.68 -22.53
C LYS A 244 20.32 5.97 -23.02
N HIS A 245 21.34 6.47 -22.33
CA HIS A 245 22.17 7.58 -22.80
C HIS A 245 23.14 7.14 -23.90
N ARG A 246 23.74 5.94 -23.80
CA ARG A 246 24.74 5.43 -24.77
C ARG A 246 24.18 4.86 -26.06
N GLY A 247 22.90 4.50 -26.09
CA GLY A 247 22.22 3.96 -27.29
C GLY A 247 21.63 5.02 -28.23
N ALA A 248 22.12 6.26 -28.19
CA ALA A 248 21.71 7.40 -29.03
C ALA A 248 22.80 7.77 -30.03
#